data_AF-A0A358U2R8-F1
#
_entry.id   AF-A0A358U2R8-F1
#
_cell.length_a   1.000
_cell.length_b   1.000
_cell.length_c   1.000
_cell.angle_alpha   90.00
_cell.angle_beta   90.00
_cell.angle_gamma   90.00
#
_symmetry.space_group_name_H-M   'P 1'
#
loop_
_entity.id
_entity.type
_entity.pdbx_description
1 polymer ?
#
loop_
_entity_poly.entity_id
_entity_poly.type
_entity_poly.pdbx_seq_one_letter_code
_entity_poly.pdbx_strand_id
1 'polypeptide(L)'
;MIVHTSSLKKSVLQLRTDVAITLGENGRNLIHGGVIIIDNSRLIQTSVNTFTYNYKDKLSFVSTLKELTNMKKVLFTCIGTDRATGDCLGPLVGTNLKRLGYTVLGTLDEPLHAQNLIQELKKASNLYNPDIVLAIDACLGKLEDIGKITLSNSPLTPGAAVHKDLPTVGDISIMGIVNLGGFFELQVLQCTRLHTVMKLASDITHLIWRAVPASRRDSSVNNRNNQSQCS
;
A
#
# COMPACT_ATOMS: atom_id res chain seq x y z
N MET A 1 20.03 -34.79 41.26
CA MET A 1 21.09 -34.50 40.28
C MET A 1 20.43 -34.54 38.91
N ILE A 2 19.97 -33.39 38.45
CA ILE A 2 19.12 -33.24 37.25
C ILE A 2 20.03 -32.84 36.10
N VAL A 3 19.98 -33.59 35.01
CA VAL A 3 20.56 -33.24 33.71
C VAL A 3 19.39 -32.96 32.79
N HIS A 4 19.28 -31.74 32.26
CA HIS A 4 18.50 -31.49 31.05
C HIS A 4 19.07 -30.28 30.30
N THR A 5 19.35 -30.52 29.03
CA THR A 5 19.72 -29.59 27.97
C THR A 5 18.51 -28.75 27.54
N SER A 6 18.72 -27.48 27.21
CA SER A 6 17.96 -26.79 26.15
C SER A 6 18.64 -25.47 25.76
N SER A 7 18.69 -25.29 24.45
CA SER A 7 19.56 -24.41 23.68
C SER A 7 18.73 -23.29 23.05
N LEU A 8 19.28 -22.07 23.09
CA LEU A 8 19.12 -20.93 22.17
C LEU A 8 17.73 -20.55 21.61
N LYS A 9 17.31 -19.30 21.90
CA LYS A 9 17.11 -18.24 20.89
C LYS A 9 16.79 -16.88 21.54
N LYS A 10 17.84 -16.09 21.77
CA LYS A 10 17.82 -14.62 21.65
C LYS A 10 18.60 -14.29 20.38
N SER A 11 18.11 -13.37 19.56
CA SER A 11 18.87 -12.35 18.81
C SER A 11 18.01 -11.78 17.67
N VAL A 12 17.31 -10.68 17.98
CA VAL A 12 16.88 -9.67 17.02
C VAL A 12 17.94 -8.60 17.08
N LEU A 13 18.83 -8.50 16.09
CA LEU A 13 19.41 -7.28 15.53
C LEU A 13 20.49 -7.66 14.51
N GLN A 14 20.63 -6.81 13.49
CA GLN A 14 21.81 -6.64 12.64
C GLN A 14 21.92 -7.58 11.43
N LEU A 15 21.83 -7.00 10.23
CA LEU A 15 22.98 -6.86 9.32
C LEU A 15 22.56 -6.08 8.05
N ARG A 16 23.21 -4.92 7.86
CA ARG A 16 23.49 -4.32 6.55
C ARG A 16 24.58 -5.16 5.88
N THR A 17 24.51 -5.37 4.56
CA THR A 17 25.65 -5.28 3.63
C THR A 17 25.20 -5.45 2.17
N ASP A 18 25.77 -4.59 1.31
CA ASP A 18 25.73 -4.62 -0.15
C ASP A 18 26.28 -5.93 -0.76
N VAL A 19 25.68 -6.44 -1.83
CA VAL A 19 26.36 -7.31 -2.82
C VAL A 19 25.77 -7.10 -4.22
N ALA A 20 26.68 -6.79 -5.16
CA ALA A 20 26.48 -6.62 -6.58
C ALA A 20 25.93 -7.87 -7.28
N ILE A 21 25.08 -7.67 -8.31
CA ILE A 21 24.64 -8.75 -9.21
C ILE A 21 25.31 -8.55 -10.57
N THR A 22 26.25 -9.43 -10.88
CA THR A 22 26.80 -9.67 -12.21
C THR A 22 25.74 -10.34 -13.08
N LEU A 23 25.51 -9.80 -14.28
CA LEU A 23 24.69 -10.41 -15.33
C LEU A 23 25.36 -11.70 -15.87
N GLY A 24 24.57 -12.73 -16.10
CA GLY A 24 24.97 -13.97 -16.79
C GLY A 24 23.87 -14.41 -17.76
N GLU A 25 24.26 -14.67 -18.99
CA GLU A 25 23.47 -14.74 -20.22
C GLU A 25 22.57 -15.98 -20.37
N ASN A 26 21.45 -15.78 -21.11
CA ASN A 26 20.71 -16.77 -21.92
C ASN A 26 20.25 -18.07 -21.22
N GLY A 27 18.97 -18.34 -20.93
CA GLY A 27 17.76 -18.00 -21.67
C GLY A 27 16.95 -19.28 -21.89
N ARG A 28 15.71 -19.33 -21.37
CA ARG A 28 14.50 -19.93 -21.97
C ARG A 28 13.40 -20.09 -20.89
N ASN A 29 12.47 -19.14 -20.91
CA ASN A 29 11.18 -19.25 -20.26
C ASN A 29 10.25 -20.11 -21.13
N LEU A 30 9.62 -21.12 -20.55
CA LEU A 30 8.46 -21.81 -21.10
C LEU A 30 7.29 -21.55 -20.16
N ILE A 31 6.40 -20.69 -20.63
CA ILE A 31 5.09 -20.38 -20.06
C ILE A 31 4.25 -21.65 -20.21
N HIS A 32 3.61 -22.14 -19.15
CA HIS A 32 2.27 -22.78 -19.13
C HIS A 32 1.81 -22.83 -17.66
N GLY A 33 0.54 -22.56 -17.40
CA GLY A 33 0.01 -22.14 -16.09
C GLY A 33 0.27 -23.09 -14.90
N GLY A 34 0.27 -22.50 -13.71
CA GLY A 34 0.33 -23.23 -12.44
C GLY A 34 1.47 -22.75 -11.53
N VAL A 35 1.07 -22.17 -10.40
CA VAL A 35 1.86 -21.76 -9.22
C VAL A 35 3.25 -22.41 -9.08
N ILE A 36 4.29 -21.58 -8.89
CA ILE A 36 5.57 -22.01 -8.33
C ILE A 36 5.71 -21.45 -6.91
N ILE A 37 5.78 -22.38 -5.95
CA ILE A 37 6.06 -22.13 -4.53
C ILE A 37 7.55 -22.40 -4.29
N ILE A 38 8.40 -21.37 -4.11
CA ILE A 38 9.73 -21.47 -3.46
C ILE A 38 9.86 -20.43 -2.33
N ASP A 39 9.94 -20.87 -1.08
CA ASP A 39 10.00 -19.98 0.10
C ASP A 39 11.44 -19.48 0.35
N ASN A 40 11.59 -18.16 0.31
CA ASN A 40 12.55 -17.33 1.04
C ASN A 40 12.11 -15.88 0.80
N SER A 41 11.13 -15.43 1.59
CA SER A 41 10.37 -14.17 1.40
C SER A 41 9.89 -13.97 -0.04
N ARG A 42 8.95 -14.79 -0.50
CA ARG A 42 8.35 -14.55 -1.82
C ARG A 42 7.81 -13.14 -1.89
N LEU A 43 8.25 -12.40 -2.91
CA LEU A 43 7.52 -11.23 -3.36
C LEU A 43 6.17 -11.73 -3.86
N ILE A 44 5.16 -11.58 -3.02
CA ILE A 44 3.77 -11.80 -3.38
C ILE A 44 3.36 -10.57 -4.16
N GLN A 45 3.02 -10.76 -5.43
CA GLN A 45 2.49 -9.72 -6.28
C GLN A 45 1.30 -10.28 -7.04
N THR A 46 0.12 -9.67 -6.84
CA THR A 46 -1.09 -9.99 -7.60
C THR A 46 -1.66 -8.70 -8.16
N SER A 47 -2.33 -8.80 -9.31
CA SER A 47 -2.87 -7.62 -9.98
C SER A 47 -4.21 -7.90 -10.63
N VAL A 48 -5.02 -6.85 -10.70
CA VAL A 48 -6.31 -6.81 -11.39
C VAL A 48 -6.33 -5.56 -12.24
N ASN A 49 -6.96 -5.59 -13.42
CA ASN A 49 -7.16 -4.39 -14.22
C ASN A 49 -8.62 -3.92 -14.11
N THR A 50 -8.80 -2.62 -13.90
CA THR A 50 -10.12 -2.00 -13.69
C THR A 50 -10.99 -1.93 -14.96
N PHE A 51 -10.36 -2.00 -16.14
CA PHE A 51 -11.03 -1.92 -17.44
C PHE A 51 -11.24 -3.29 -18.08
N THR A 52 -10.53 -4.32 -17.64
CA THR A 52 -10.74 -5.71 -18.08
C THR A 52 -11.26 -6.55 -16.92
N TYR A 53 -12.51 -7.00 -17.03
CA TYR A 53 -13.15 -7.75 -15.94
C TYR A 53 -12.66 -9.19 -15.92
N ASN A 54 -11.66 -9.48 -15.09
CA ASN A 54 -11.23 -10.85 -14.79
C ASN A 54 -11.60 -11.24 -13.36
N TYR A 55 -12.58 -12.13 -13.24
CA TYR A 55 -13.06 -12.61 -11.95
C TYR A 55 -11.98 -13.36 -11.14
N LYS A 56 -11.11 -14.13 -11.81
CA LYS A 56 -10.04 -14.91 -11.15
C LYS A 56 -9.01 -13.98 -10.51
N ASP A 57 -8.59 -12.94 -11.23
CA ASP A 57 -7.63 -11.95 -10.73
C ASP A 57 -8.20 -11.21 -9.53
N LYS A 58 -9.49 -10.83 -9.59
CA LYS A 58 -10.18 -10.17 -8.48
C LYS A 58 -10.26 -11.05 -7.24
N LEU A 59 -10.57 -12.34 -7.40
CA LEU A 59 -10.59 -13.30 -6.30
C LEU A 59 -9.19 -13.50 -5.72
N SER A 60 -8.17 -13.65 -6.56
CA SER A 60 -6.78 -13.76 -6.11
C SER A 60 -6.38 -12.54 -5.29
N PHE A 61 -6.63 -11.33 -5.79
CA PHE A 61 -6.33 -10.09 -5.09
C PHE A 61 -6.99 -10.02 -3.72
N VAL A 62 -8.30 -10.27 -3.65
CA VAL A 62 -9.06 -10.23 -2.38
C VAL A 62 -8.56 -11.29 -1.40
N SER A 63 -8.28 -12.50 -1.87
CA SER A 63 -7.82 -13.60 -1.03
C SER A 63 -6.43 -13.33 -0.46
N THR A 64 -5.51 -12.84 -1.31
CA THR A 64 -4.15 -12.46 -0.90
C THR A 64 -4.17 -11.30 0.08
N LEU A 65 -4.95 -10.24 -0.18
CA LEU A 65 -5.05 -9.12 0.75
C LEU A 65 -5.59 -9.57 2.11
N LYS A 66 -6.65 -10.40 2.10
CA LYS A 66 -7.25 -10.95 3.31
C LYS A 66 -6.24 -11.77 4.13
N GLU A 67 -5.42 -12.59 3.48
CA GLU A 67 -4.36 -13.37 4.13
C GLU A 67 -3.31 -12.46 4.79
N LEU A 68 -2.82 -11.45 4.06
CA LEU A 68 -1.81 -10.51 4.55
C LEU A 68 -2.29 -9.68 5.75
N THR A 69 -3.59 -9.36 5.81
CA THR A 69 -4.21 -8.54 6.86
C THR A 69 -4.98 -9.33 7.92
N ASN A 70 -4.95 -10.66 7.89
CA ASN A 70 -5.81 -11.48 8.74
C ASN A 70 -5.56 -11.22 10.24
N MET A 71 -6.62 -10.83 10.96
CA MET A 71 -6.59 -10.48 12.39
C MET A 71 -5.58 -9.37 12.78
N LYS A 72 -5.21 -8.49 11.83
CA LYS A 72 -4.31 -7.36 12.07
C LYS A 72 -5.07 -6.03 12.12
N LYS A 73 -4.66 -5.12 13.00
CA LYS A 73 -5.03 -3.70 12.95
C LYS A 73 -4.29 -3.04 11.79
N VAL A 74 -5.02 -2.77 10.71
CA VAL A 74 -4.46 -2.16 9.50
C VAL A 74 -4.52 -0.64 9.58
N LEU A 75 -3.38 0.03 9.38
CA LEU A 75 -3.33 1.45 9.08
C LEU A 75 -3.18 1.65 7.57
N PHE A 76 -4.17 2.25 6.92
CA PHE A 76 -4.10 2.60 5.52
C PHE A 76 -3.38 3.95 5.36
N THR A 77 -2.35 3.98 4.53
CA THR A 77 -1.54 5.17 4.27
C THR A 77 -1.67 5.51 2.80
N CYS A 78 -2.53 6.47 2.47
CA CYS A 78 -2.89 6.79 1.09
C CYS A 78 -2.11 8.03 0.63
N ILE A 79 -1.12 7.83 -0.23
CA ILE A 79 -0.11 8.80 -0.60
C ILE A 79 -0.54 9.53 -1.88
N GLY A 80 -0.30 10.84 -1.90
CA GLY A 80 -0.54 11.73 -3.03
C GLY A 80 -1.04 13.10 -2.59
N THR A 81 -1.29 13.97 -3.56
CA THR A 81 -1.92 15.30 -3.37
C THR A 81 -3.20 15.43 -4.18
N ASP A 82 -4.09 16.28 -3.69
CA ASP A 82 -5.30 16.78 -4.37
C ASP A 82 -5.00 17.79 -5.51
N ARG A 83 -3.74 18.19 -5.70
CA ARG A 83 -3.34 19.25 -6.66
C ARG A 83 -2.97 18.76 -8.06
N ALA A 84 -2.81 17.45 -8.26
CA ALA A 84 -2.45 16.88 -9.55
C ALA A 84 -3.30 15.63 -9.82
N THR A 85 -4.06 15.63 -10.92
CA THR A 85 -5.13 14.64 -11.15
C THR A 85 -4.67 13.19 -10.98
N GLY A 86 -3.52 12.82 -11.56
CA GLY A 86 -2.94 11.48 -11.47
C GLY A 86 -2.42 11.12 -10.08
N ASP A 87 -2.04 12.10 -9.27
CA ASP A 87 -1.55 11.93 -7.90
C ASP A 87 -2.70 11.91 -6.86
N CYS A 88 -3.91 12.31 -7.26
CA CYS A 88 -5.09 12.30 -6.39
C CYS A 88 -5.56 10.90 -6.00
N LEU A 89 -5.01 9.83 -6.57
CA LEU A 89 -5.48 8.45 -6.33
C LEU A 89 -5.49 8.10 -4.84
N GLY A 90 -4.37 8.33 -4.13
CA GLY A 90 -4.28 8.05 -2.70
C GLY A 90 -5.31 8.83 -1.89
N PRO A 91 -5.33 10.18 -1.92
CA PRO A 91 -6.32 11.00 -1.23
C PRO A 91 -7.78 10.58 -1.49
N LEU A 92 -8.11 10.20 -2.74
CA LEU A 92 -9.45 9.71 -3.10
C LEU A 92 -9.78 8.37 -2.44
N VAL A 93 -8.87 7.40 -2.51
CA VAL A 93 -9.03 6.10 -1.84
C VAL A 93 -9.16 6.29 -0.34
N GLY A 94 -8.28 7.09 0.25
CA GLY A 94 -8.28 7.33 1.69
C GLY A 94 -9.56 8.00 2.19
N THR A 95 -10.10 8.95 1.42
CA THR A 95 -11.41 9.57 1.74
C THR A 95 -12.53 8.54 1.76
N ASN A 96 -12.56 7.63 0.78
CA ASN A 96 -13.56 6.55 0.73
C ASN A 96 -13.40 5.57 1.90
N LEU A 97 -12.16 5.17 2.21
CA LEU A 97 -11.89 4.26 3.32
C LEU A 97 -12.23 4.89 4.68
N LYS A 98 -11.93 6.17 4.90
CA LYS A 98 -12.29 6.90 6.13
C LYS A 98 -13.81 6.92 6.33
N ARG A 99 -14.58 7.11 5.26
CA ARG A 99 -16.06 7.03 5.27
C ARG A 99 -16.58 5.63 5.62
N LEU A 100 -15.88 4.58 5.22
CA LEU A 100 -16.20 3.19 5.55
C LEU A 100 -15.76 2.78 6.97
N GLY A 101 -15.08 3.67 7.70
CA GLY A 101 -14.69 3.44 9.10
C GLY A 101 -13.31 2.83 9.30
N TYR A 102 -12.45 2.80 8.27
CA TYR A 102 -11.06 2.37 8.41
C TYR A 102 -10.19 3.45 9.07
N THR A 103 -9.08 3.02 9.66
CA THR A 103 -8.02 3.92 10.14
C THR A 103 -7.14 4.33 8.96
N VAL A 104 -7.13 5.61 8.62
CA VAL A 104 -6.53 6.13 7.39
C VAL A 104 -5.66 7.35 7.68
N LEU A 105 -4.49 7.42 7.02
CA LEU A 105 -3.75 8.65 6.74
C LEU A 105 -3.83 8.96 5.26
N GLY A 106 -3.89 10.25 4.94
CA GLY A 106 -4.02 10.71 3.56
C GLY A 106 -5.46 10.63 3.09
N THR A 107 -6.12 11.77 3.07
CA THR A 107 -7.46 11.98 2.50
C THR A 107 -7.45 13.23 1.65
N LEU A 108 -8.56 13.57 1.00
CA LEU A 108 -8.67 14.85 0.30
C LEU A 108 -8.56 16.03 1.27
N ASP A 109 -9.17 15.93 2.45
CA ASP A 109 -9.13 17.00 3.46
C ASP A 109 -7.75 17.13 4.11
N GLU A 110 -7.05 15.99 4.28
CA GLU A 110 -5.74 15.89 4.92
C GLU A 110 -4.80 15.06 4.03
N PRO A 111 -4.27 15.61 2.92
CA PRO A 111 -3.39 14.87 2.01
C PRO A 111 -2.10 14.41 2.67
N LEU A 112 -1.58 13.27 2.22
CA LEU A 112 -0.31 12.72 2.68
C LEU A 112 0.66 12.66 1.51
N HIS A 113 1.65 13.53 1.53
CA HIS A 113 2.62 13.70 0.45
C HIS A 113 4.04 13.77 1.00
N ALA A 114 5.05 13.78 0.11
CA ALA A 114 6.47 13.76 0.47
C ALA A 114 6.88 14.69 1.63
N GLN A 115 6.31 15.90 1.71
CA GLN A 115 6.71 16.92 2.70
C GLN A 115 6.24 16.64 4.14
N ASN A 116 5.10 15.96 4.32
CA ASN A 116 4.52 15.69 5.65
C ASN A 116 4.55 14.19 6.03
N LEU A 117 4.88 13.31 5.08
CA LEU A 117 4.87 11.85 5.21
C LEU A 117 5.51 11.33 6.51
N ILE A 118 6.76 11.72 6.78
CA ILE A 118 7.52 11.20 7.93
C ILE A 118 6.88 11.63 9.25
N GLN A 119 6.43 12.88 9.33
CA GLN A 119 5.85 13.43 10.55
C GLN A 119 4.49 12.77 10.85
N GLU A 120 3.64 12.63 9.84
CA GLU A 120 2.31 12.05 10.01
C GLU A 120 2.37 10.54 10.31
N LEU A 121 3.28 9.80 9.67
CA LEU A 121 3.52 8.39 10.00
C LEU A 121 3.96 8.20 11.45
N LYS A 122 4.87 9.04 11.96
CA LYS A 122 5.31 8.98 13.36
C LYS A 122 4.16 9.26 14.34
N LYS A 123 3.36 10.29 14.09
CA LYS A 123 2.18 10.61 14.91
C LYS A 123 1.19 9.45 14.93
N ALA A 124 0.88 8.90 13.76
CA ALA A 124 -0.09 7.84 13.59
C ALA A 124 0.36 6.51 14.20
N SER A 125 1.65 6.16 14.07
CA SER A 125 2.21 4.95 14.70
C SER A 125 2.02 4.98 16.21
N ASN A 126 2.30 6.13 16.85
CA ASN A 126 2.10 6.31 18.29
C ASN A 126 0.62 6.30 18.69
N LEU A 127 -0.26 6.86 17.85
CA LEU A 127 -1.68 7.00 18.17
C LEU A 127 -2.47 5.70 17.98
N TYR A 128 -2.24 5.01 16.86
CA TYR A 128 -3.04 3.85 16.45
C TYR A 128 -2.39 2.52 16.77
N ASN A 129 -1.05 2.50 16.95
CA ASN A 129 -0.25 1.30 17.19
C ASN A 129 -0.66 0.13 16.25
N PRO A 130 -0.58 0.31 14.92
CA PRO A 130 -1.05 -0.67 13.96
C PRO A 130 -0.17 -1.93 13.95
N ASP A 131 -0.78 -3.08 13.66
CA ASP A 131 -0.03 -4.34 13.47
C ASP A 131 0.57 -4.42 12.05
N ILE A 132 0.00 -3.66 11.11
CA ILE A 132 0.45 -3.60 9.71
C ILE A 132 0.07 -2.26 9.07
N VAL A 133 0.95 -1.74 8.22
CA VAL A 133 0.75 -0.52 7.45
C VAL A 133 0.59 -0.87 5.97
N LEU A 134 -0.50 -0.44 5.35
CA LEU A 134 -0.79 -0.63 3.92
C LEU A 134 -0.65 0.70 3.19
N ALA A 135 0.38 0.82 2.35
CA ALA A 135 0.62 2.00 1.52
C ALA A 135 -0.21 1.93 0.22
N ILE A 136 -0.85 3.04 -0.16
CA ILE A 136 -1.60 3.16 -1.42
C ILE A 136 -1.05 4.35 -2.19
N ASP A 137 -0.65 4.15 -3.44
CA ASP A 137 -0.07 5.22 -4.26
C ASP A 137 -0.48 5.08 -5.73
N ALA A 138 -0.33 6.16 -6.49
CA ALA A 138 -0.38 6.14 -7.94
C ALA A 138 1.01 5.93 -8.52
N CYS A 139 1.08 5.26 -9.67
CA CYS A 139 2.29 5.21 -10.45
C CYS A 139 2.00 5.34 -11.95
N LEU A 140 3.03 5.68 -12.70
CA LEU A 140 3.01 5.62 -14.16
C LEU A 140 3.54 4.27 -14.62
N GLY A 141 3.10 3.80 -15.79
CA GLY A 141 3.45 2.47 -16.28
C GLY A 141 3.42 2.37 -17.80
N LYS A 142 3.43 1.15 -18.34
CA LYS A 142 3.26 0.93 -19.78
C LYS A 142 1.82 1.21 -20.21
N LEU A 143 1.63 1.50 -21.49
CA LEU A 143 0.30 1.76 -22.06
C LEU A 143 -0.69 0.63 -21.78
N GLU A 144 -0.24 -0.63 -21.92
CA GLU A 144 -1.03 -1.84 -21.67
C GLU A 144 -1.39 -2.07 -20.19
N ASP A 145 -0.64 -1.46 -19.28
CA ASP A 145 -0.85 -1.60 -17.84
C ASP A 145 -1.74 -0.48 -17.26
N ILE A 146 -2.18 0.51 -18.05
CA ILE A 146 -3.07 1.56 -17.55
C ILE A 146 -4.37 0.94 -17.00
N GLY A 147 -4.73 1.33 -15.77
CA GLY A 147 -5.86 0.76 -15.05
C GLY A 147 -5.55 -0.50 -14.24
N LYS A 148 -4.31 -1.00 -14.28
CA LYS A 148 -3.86 -2.10 -13.44
C LYS A 148 -3.67 -1.63 -11.99
N ILE A 149 -4.20 -2.43 -11.07
CA ILE A 149 -4.05 -2.31 -9.63
C ILE A 149 -3.17 -3.47 -9.19
N THR A 150 -2.05 -3.18 -8.55
CA THR A 150 -1.10 -4.20 -8.08
C THR A 150 -1.08 -4.20 -6.56
N LEU A 151 -1.22 -5.37 -5.94
CA LEU A 151 -0.96 -5.61 -4.53
C LEU A 151 0.39 -6.28 -4.40
N SER A 152 1.24 -5.77 -3.51
CA SER A 152 2.50 -6.39 -3.15
C SER A 152 2.68 -6.50 -1.63
N ASN A 153 3.39 -7.52 -1.17
CA ASN A 153 3.82 -7.66 0.23
C ASN A 153 5.17 -6.98 0.51
N SER A 154 5.44 -5.89 -0.20
CA SER A 154 6.66 -5.11 -0.05
C SER A 154 6.35 -3.64 0.26
N PRO A 155 7.25 -2.96 1.00
CA PRO A 155 7.18 -1.52 1.20
C PRO A 155 7.19 -0.76 -0.12
N LEU A 156 6.48 0.37 -0.13
CA LEU A 156 6.47 1.29 -1.26
C LEU A 156 7.57 2.35 -1.10
N THR A 157 8.21 2.74 -2.19
CA THR A 157 9.10 3.92 -2.22
C THR A 157 8.35 5.08 -2.88
N PRO A 158 7.78 6.02 -2.11
CA PRO A 158 6.89 7.02 -2.68
C PRO A 158 7.64 8.02 -3.56
N GLY A 159 6.97 8.53 -4.58
CA GLY A 159 7.46 9.70 -5.32
C GLY A 159 8.76 9.45 -6.11
N ALA A 160 8.89 8.29 -6.76
CA ALA A 160 10.02 8.01 -7.66
C ALA A 160 10.22 9.11 -8.73
N ALA A 161 9.15 9.76 -9.17
CA ALA A 161 9.17 10.89 -10.11
C ALA A 161 9.70 12.22 -9.50
N VAL A 162 9.84 12.29 -8.17
CA VAL A 162 10.14 13.54 -7.42
C VAL A 162 11.56 13.56 -6.83
N HIS A 163 12.40 12.54 -7.11
CA HIS A 163 13.84 12.49 -6.81
C HIS A 163 14.23 12.99 -5.39
N LYS A 164 13.55 12.53 -4.35
CA LYS A 164 13.96 12.76 -2.95
C LYS A 164 14.15 11.43 -2.25
N ASP A 165 15.13 11.37 -1.34
CA ASP A 165 15.41 10.24 -0.44
C ASP A 165 14.27 10.07 0.58
N LEU A 166 13.09 9.67 0.10
CA LEU A 166 11.96 9.34 0.95
C LEU A 166 12.15 7.93 1.51
N PRO A 167 11.88 7.72 2.80
CA PRO A 167 11.91 6.38 3.36
C PRO A 167 10.83 5.52 2.70
N THR A 168 11.08 4.21 2.66
CA THR A 168 10.05 3.25 2.28
C THR A 168 8.89 3.29 3.27
N VAL A 169 7.68 3.06 2.77
CA VAL A 169 6.42 3.17 3.53
C VAL A 169 5.62 1.87 3.42
N GLY A 170 5.14 1.41 4.57
CA GLY A 170 4.25 0.26 4.65
C GLY A 170 4.97 -1.09 4.67
N ASP A 171 4.23 -2.11 5.07
CA ASP A 171 4.63 -3.52 4.99
C ASP A 171 4.08 -4.17 3.70
N ILE A 172 2.94 -3.63 3.24
CA ILE A 172 2.24 -4.04 2.04
C ILE A 172 1.85 -2.80 1.24
N SER A 173 1.75 -2.93 -0.08
CA SER A 173 1.48 -1.82 -0.98
C SER A 173 0.40 -2.14 -2.01
N ILE A 174 -0.42 -1.15 -2.33
CA ILE A 174 -1.35 -1.16 -3.46
C ILE A 174 -0.97 0.00 -4.38
N MET A 175 -0.63 -0.30 -5.63
CA MET A 175 -0.32 0.72 -6.64
C MET A 175 -1.37 0.70 -7.75
N GLY A 176 -1.86 1.87 -8.16
CA GLY A 176 -2.69 2.04 -9.35
C GLY A 176 -1.91 2.69 -10.48
N ILE A 177 -1.88 2.06 -11.66
CA ILE A 177 -1.26 2.62 -12.86
C ILE A 177 -2.24 3.60 -13.51
N VAL A 178 -2.02 4.88 -13.27
CA VAL A 178 -2.97 5.94 -13.67
C VAL A 178 -2.75 6.43 -15.09
N ASN A 179 -1.53 6.31 -15.63
CA ASN A 179 -1.17 6.77 -16.97
C ASN A 179 0.16 6.17 -17.47
N LEU A 180 0.54 6.54 -18.70
CA LEU A 180 1.81 6.19 -19.34
C LEU A 180 3.01 6.86 -18.65
N GLY A 181 4.07 6.11 -18.37
CA GLY A 181 5.36 6.62 -17.86
C GLY A 181 6.36 6.97 -18.96
N GLY A 182 7.51 7.50 -18.57
CA GLY A 182 8.59 7.87 -19.49
C GLY A 182 9.02 9.33 -19.33
N PHE A 183 8.86 10.13 -20.37
CA PHE A 183 9.26 11.55 -20.32
C PHE A 183 8.15 12.41 -19.71
N PHE A 184 8.56 13.46 -18.99
CA PHE A 184 7.66 14.47 -18.41
C PHE A 184 6.63 13.91 -17.41
N GLU A 185 7.03 12.95 -16.57
CA GLU A 185 6.15 12.24 -15.63
C GLU A 185 5.32 13.17 -14.72
N LEU A 186 5.91 14.27 -14.24
CA LEU A 186 5.18 15.25 -13.43
C LEU A 186 4.05 15.93 -14.20
N GLN A 187 4.27 16.29 -15.47
CA GLN A 187 3.24 16.89 -16.32
C GLN A 187 2.15 15.86 -16.68
N VAL A 188 2.57 14.61 -16.91
CA VAL A 188 1.64 13.51 -17.15
C VAL A 188 0.72 13.32 -15.95
N LEU A 189 1.24 13.31 -14.72
CA LEU A 189 0.43 13.23 -13.52
C LEU A 189 -0.54 14.42 -13.39
N GLN A 190 -0.09 15.64 -13.70
CA GLN A 190 -0.96 16.83 -13.69
C GLN A 190 -2.13 16.72 -14.69
N CYS A 191 -1.87 16.16 -15.87
CA CYS A 191 -2.84 16.06 -16.99
C CYS A 191 -3.50 14.67 -17.14
N THR A 192 -3.35 13.79 -16.15
CA THR A 192 -3.94 12.45 -16.21
C THR A 192 -5.47 12.51 -16.23
N ARG A 193 -6.12 11.63 -16.99
CA ARG A 193 -7.60 11.62 -17.07
C ARG A 193 -8.23 11.29 -15.72
N LEU A 194 -9.00 12.24 -15.19
CA LEU A 194 -9.72 12.09 -13.92
C LEU A 194 -10.60 10.83 -13.87
N HIS A 195 -11.25 10.46 -14.98
CA HIS A 195 -12.05 9.24 -15.07
C HIS A 195 -11.26 7.99 -14.67
N THR A 196 -10.03 7.84 -15.16
CA THR A 196 -9.16 6.70 -14.85
C THR A 196 -8.86 6.65 -13.36
N VAL A 197 -8.50 7.79 -12.77
CA VAL A 197 -8.15 7.92 -11.35
C VAL A 197 -9.37 7.61 -10.46
N MET A 198 -10.53 8.17 -10.79
CA MET A 198 -11.78 7.92 -10.06
C MET A 198 -12.19 6.44 -10.12
N LYS A 199 -12.04 5.80 -11.28
CA LYS A 199 -12.38 4.40 -11.48
C LYS A 199 -11.43 3.48 -10.69
N LEU A 200 -10.12 3.75 -10.72
CA LEU A 200 -9.13 3.08 -9.88
C LEU A 200 -9.43 3.27 -8.38
N ALA A 201 -9.74 4.49 -7.94
CA ALA A 201 -10.03 4.77 -6.54
C ALA A 201 -11.25 3.97 -6.03
N SER A 202 -12.31 3.92 -6.83
CA SER A 202 -13.51 3.13 -6.54
C SER A 202 -13.20 1.63 -6.45
N ASP A 203 -12.44 1.09 -7.41
CA ASP A 203 -12.14 -0.34 -7.45
C ASP A 203 -11.18 -0.77 -6.34
N ILE A 204 -10.15 0.02 -6.03
CA ILE A 204 -9.25 -0.21 -4.89
C ILE A 204 -10.06 -0.22 -3.58
N THR A 205 -10.92 0.77 -3.38
CA THR A 205 -11.80 0.84 -2.19
C THR A 205 -12.65 -0.43 -2.08
N HIS A 206 -13.25 -0.87 -3.19
CA HIS A 206 -14.10 -2.06 -3.21
C HIS A 206 -13.31 -3.35 -2.95
N LEU A 207 -12.10 -3.49 -3.50
CA LEU A 207 -11.21 -4.63 -3.22
C LEU A 207 -10.85 -4.71 -1.73
N ILE A 208 -10.48 -3.58 -1.14
CA ILE A 208 -10.16 -3.47 0.29
C ILE A 208 -11.39 -3.81 1.13
N TRP A 209 -12.54 -3.23 0.83
CA TRP A 209 -13.78 -3.49 1.57
C TRP A 209 -14.17 -4.96 1.59
N ARG A 210 -13.94 -5.69 0.49
CA ARG A 210 -14.20 -7.14 0.41
C ARG A 210 -13.19 -7.99 1.18
N ALA A 211 -11.95 -7.53 1.33
CA ALA A 211 -10.86 -8.30 1.90
C ALA A 211 -10.65 -8.04 3.41
N VAL A 212 -10.76 -6.77 3.81
CA VAL A 212 -10.42 -6.28 5.15
C VAL A 212 -11.70 -5.81 5.85
N PRO A 213 -12.17 -6.50 6.90
CA PRO A 213 -13.32 -6.00 7.66
C PRO A 213 -12.96 -4.68 8.36
N ALA A 214 -13.84 -3.68 8.29
CA ALA A 214 -13.65 -2.45 9.03
C ALA A 214 -13.63 -2.73 10.54
N SER A 215 -12.66 -2.15 11.26
CA SER A 215 -12.60 -2.26 12.71
C SER A 215 -13.87 -1.67 13.32
N ARG A 216 -14.51 -2.41 14.23
CA ARG A 216 -15.60 -1.84 15.03
C ARG A 216 -15.00 -0.70 15.84
N ARG A 217 -15.53 0.52 15.68
CA ARG A 217 -15.11 1.66 16.49
C ARG A 217 -15.36 1.30 17.95
N ASP A 218 -14.30 1.11 18.73
CA ASP A 218 -14.43 1.13 20.18
C ASP A 218 -14.75 2.57 20.57
N SER A 219 -15.94 2.77 21.14
CA SER A 219 -16.50 4.06 21.55
C SER A 219 -15.73 4.80 22.65
N SER A 220 -14.49 4.38 22.97
CA SER A 220 -13.72 4.81 24.14
C SER A 220 -12.91 6.09 23.93
N VAL A 221 -12.74 6.59 22.70
CA VAL A 221 -11.93 7.80 22.43
C VAL A 221 -12.72 9.11 22.52
N ASN A 222 -14.05 9.09 22.41
CA ASN A 222 -14.86 10.33 22.43
C ASN A 222 -15.13 10.92 23.83
N ASN A 223 -14.69 10.27 24.91
CA ASN A 223 -15.02 10.73 26.28
C ASN A 223 -13.94 11.59 26.96
N ARG A 224 -12.83 11.94 26.29
CA ARG A 224 -11.75 12.74 26.90
C ARG A 224 -11.72 14.22 26.52
N ASN A 225 -12.50 14.65 25.52
CA ASN A 225 -12.43 16.03 25.00
C ASN A 225 -13.63 16.92 25.34
N ASN A 226 -14.60 16.47 26.14
CA ASN A 226 -15.79 17.26 26.51
C ASN A 226 -15.79 17.82 27.95
N GLN A 227 -14.63 17.93 28.60
CA GLN A 227 -14.50 18.61 29.90
C GLN A 227 -13.39 19.66 29.88
N SER A 228 -13.51 20.67 29.02
CA SER A 228 -12.74 21.92 29.17
C SER A 228 -13.24 23.06 28.28
N GLN A 229 -14.57 23.27 28.18
CA GLN A 229 -15.13 24.57 27.81
C GLN A 229 -16.42 24.80 28.59
N CYS A 230 -16.27 25.32 29.80
CA CYS A 230 -17.29 26.12 30.48
C CYS A 230 -16.58 27.01 31.49
N SER A 231 -16.26 28.23 31.08
CA SER A 231 -16.03 29.45 31.89
C SER A 231 -15.99 30.64 30.94
#